data_AF-A0A2G8KWF1-F1
#
_entry.id   AF-A0A2G8KWF1-F1
#
_cell.length_a   1.000
_cell.length_b   1.000
_cell.length_c   1.000
_cell.angle_alpha   90.00
_cell.angle_beta   90.00
_cell.angle_gamma   90.00
#
_symmetry.space_group_name_H-M   'P 1'
#
loop_
_entity.id
_entity.type
_entity.pdbx_description
1 polymer ?
#
loop_
_entity_poly.entity_id
_entity_poly.type
_entity_poly.pdbx_seq_one_letter_code
_entity_poly.pdbx_strand_id
1 'polypeptide(L)'
;MDSENLERYLRWSDAVVVVYSITSKQSYQHAKGLFQEIAELQKTKEIHEFPVVVLGNKNEMERYRQVSKLDGAALAKQYACSYHEVSAAGEYDDVAYVFHETVREIKREQERHMPLKPLFISEEKSMNSSISPNITSKDRTRIGTSPKAPKVLPKRTVHSFKFFNKGFKIF
;
A
#
# COMPACT_ATOMS: atom_id res chain seq x y z
N MET A 1 -29.46 -9.20 -3.77
CA MET A 1 -28.29 -10.09 -3.60
C MET A 1 -28.48 -10.69 -2.22
N ASP A 2 -28.52 -12.02 -2.10
CA ASP A 2 -28.73 -12.63 -0.79
C ASP A 2 -27.47 -12.40 0.06
N SER A 3 -27.62 -11.87 1.27
CA SER A 3 -26.50 -11.48 2.16
C SER A 3 -25.49 -12.61 2.39
N GLU A 4 -25.95 -13.86 2.41
CA GLU A 4 -25.09 -15.05 2.54
C GLU A 4 -24.09 -15.20 1.37
N ASN A 5 -24.48 -14.77 0.17
CA ASN A 5 -23.57 -14.77 -0.98
C ASN A 5 -22.51 -13.66 -0.86
N LEU A 6 -22.86 -12.49 -0.30
CA LEU A 6 -21.93 -11.37 -0.16
C LEU A 6 -20.80 -11.72 0.81
N GLU A 7 -21.13 -12.20 2.01
CA GLU A 7 -20.14 -12.58 3.03
C GLU A 7 -19.10 -13.56 2.45
N ARG A 8 -19.58 -14.57 1.72
CA ARG A 8 -18.74 -15.57 1.06
C ARG A 8 -17.73 -14.94 0.10
N TYR A 9 -18.13 -13.97 -0.72
CA TYR A 9 -17.21 -13.28 -1.63
C TYR A 9 -16.23 -12.39 -0.87
N LEU A 10 -16.69 -11.70 0.17
CA LEU A 10 -15.84 -10.83 0.98
C LEU A 10 -14.73 -11.61 1.70
N ARG A 11 -15.01 -12.84 2.17
CA ARG A 11 -14.01 -13.71 2.83
C ARG A 11 -12.78 -14.01 1.97
N TRP A 12 -12.93 -14.07 0.65
CA TRP A 12 -11.83 -14.37 -0.28
C TRP A 12 -11.28 -13.14 -1.01
N SER A 13 -11.83 -11.96 -0.75
CA SER A 13 -11.45 -10.74 -1.45
C SER A 13 -10.25 -10.10 -0.77
N ASP A 14 -9.23 -9.74 -1.55
CA ASP A 14 -8.10 -8.93 -1.08
C ASP A 14 -8.43 -7.42 -1.06
N ALA A 15 -9.47 -6.99 -1.78
CA ALA A 15 -10.03 -5.64 -1.79
C ALA A 15 -11.44 -5.65 -2.38
N VAL A 16 -12.20 -4.58 -2.12
CA VAL A 16 -13.56 -4.42 -2.64
C VAL A 16 -13.73 -3.05 -3.29
N VAL A 17 -14.34 -3.02 -4.47
CA VAL A 17 -14.73 -1.77 -5.14
C VAL A 17 -16.25 -1.72 -5.22
N VAL A 18 -16.86 -0.77 -4.52
CA VAL A 18 -18.31 -0.54 -4.54
C VAL A 18 -18.62 0.56 -5.52
N VAL A 19 -19.35 0.20 -6.59
CA VAL A 19 -19.63 1.08 -7.72
C VAL A 19 -21.06 1.58 -7.68
N TYR A 20 -21.27 2.89 -7.89
CA TYR A 20 -22.59 3.46 -8.18
C TYR A 20 -22.54 4.30 -9.46
N SER A 21 -23.69 4.66 -10.00
CA SER A 21 -23.80 5.56 -11.16
C SER A 21 -24.09 6.98 -10.66
N ILE A 22 -23.30 7.98 -11.04
CA ILE A 22 -23.55 9.38 -10.62
C ILE A 22 -24.91 9.90 -11.08
N THR A 23 -25.49 9.26 -12.11
CA THR A 23 -26.81 9.54 -12.69
C THR A 23 -27.95 8.73 -12.07
N SER A 24 -27.71 7.95 -11.02
CA SER A 24 -28.76 7.16 -10.34
C SER A 24 -28.63 7.25 -8.83
N LYS A 25 -29.49 8.07 -8.22
CA LYS A 25 -29.59 8.17 -6.75
C LYS A 25 -29.92 6.82 -6.10
N GLN A 26 -30.70 5.97 -6.77
CA GLN A 26 -31.03 4.62 -6.29
C GLN A 26 -29.77 3.74 -6.19
N SER A 27 -28.92 3.75 -7.22
CA SER A 27 -27.65 2.99 -7.18
C SER A 27 -26.74 3.44 -6.04
N TYR A 28 -26.73 4.74 -5.75
CA TYR A 28 -25.98 5.29 -4.62
C TYR A 28 -26.56 4.86 -3.27
N GLN A 29 -27.88 4.82 -3.09
CA GLN A 29 -28.47 4.29 -1.85
C GLN A 29 -28.14 2.81 -1.64
N HIS A 30 -28.13 2.01 -2.71
CA HIS A 30 -27.72 0.61 -2.62
C HIS A 30 -26.24 0.49 -2.25
N ALA A 31 -25.36 1.28 -2.87
CA ALA A 31 -23.94 1.31 -2.50
C ALA A 31 -23.76 1.64 -1.01
N LYS A 32 -24.50 2.62 -0.46
CA LYS A 32 -24.48 2.92 0.98
C LYS A 32 -24.84 1.71 1.84
N GLY A 33 -25.85 0.94 1.45
CA GLY A 33 -26.22 -0.30 2.14
C GLY A 33 -25.10 -1.33 2.12
N LEU A 34 -24.44 -1.52 0.97
CA LEU A 34 -23.29 -2.42 0.86
C LEU A 34 -22.12 -1.99 1.78
N PHE A 35 -21.84 -0.69 1.87
CA PHE A 35 -20.82 -0.19 2.81
C PHE A 35 -21.16 -0.46 4.27
N GLN A 36 -22.45 -0.35 4.65
CA GLN A 36 -22.90 -0.70 6.00
C GLN A 36 -22.67 -2.18 6.29
N GLU A 37 -23.10 -3.06 5.38
CA GLU A 37 -22.96 -4.51 5.51
C GLU A 37 -21.48 -4.95 5.55
N ILE A 38 -20.63 -4.42 4.66
CA ILE A 38 -19.18 -4.68 4.67
C ILE A 38 -18.55 -4.23 6.00
N ALA A 39 -18.90 -3.03 6.47
CA ALA A 39 -18.34 -2.49 7.71
C ALA A 39 -18.80 -3.28 8.95
N GLU A 40 -20.02 -3.80 8.96
CA GLU A 40 -20.53 -4.66 10.03
C GLU A 40 -19.77 -5.99 10.08
N LEU A 41 -19.59 -6.65 8.93
CA LEU A 41 -18.85 -7.91 8.83
C LEU A 41 -17.36 -7.75 9.23
N GLN A 42 -16.73 -6.64 8.87
CA GLN A 42 -15.35 -6.34 9.31
C GLN A 42 -15.28 -6.11 10.83
N LYS A 43 -16.28 -5.43 11.43
CA LYS A 43 -16.31 -5.17 12.88
C LYS A 43 -16.51 -6.42 13.73
N THR A 44 -17.33 -7.38 13.27
CA THR A 44 -17.53 -8.65 13.98
C THR A 44 -16.31 -9.57 13.89
N LYS A 45 -15.26 -9.17 13.14
CA LYS A 45 -14.05 -9.95 12.85
C LYS A 45 -14.35 -11.28 12.15
N GLU A 46 -15.52 -11.38 11.53
CA GLU A 46 -15.88 -12.53 10.72
C GLU A 46 -15.05 -12.56 9.43
N ILE A 47 -14.70 -11.38 8.91
CA ILE A 47 -13.82 -11.19 7.76
C ILE A 47 -12.62 -10.33 8.12
N HIS A 48 -11.53 -10.51 7.38
CA HIS A 48 -10.32 -9.72 7.54
C HIS A 48 -10.52 -8.29 7.02
N GLU A 49 -9.70 -7.35 7.50
CA GLU A 49 -9.68 -5.99 6.96
C GLU A 49 -9.00 -5.99 5.59
N PHE A 50 -9.62 -5.34 4.62
CA PHE A 50 -9.10 -5.14 3.27
C PHE A 50 -9.46 -3.74 2.76
N PRO A 51 -8.70 -3.18 1.80
CA PRO A 51 -9.04 -1.90 1.20
C PRO A 51 -10.42 -1.94 0.54
N VAL A 52 -11.24 -0.93 0.84
CA VAL A 52 -12.51 -0.69 0.15
C VAL A 52 -12.41 0.61 -0.65
N VAL A 53 -13.05 0.67 -1.81
CA VAL A 53 -13.05 1.85 -2.70
C VAL A 53 -14.49 2.21 -3.06
N VAL A 54 -14.82 3.50 -2.95
CA VAL A 54 -16.07 4.07 -3.50
C VAL A 54 -15.79 4.52 -4.94
N LEU A 55 -16.57 4.03 -5.91
CA LEU A 55 -16.41 4.38 -7.32
C LEU A 55 -17.70 4.96 -7.91
N GLY A 56 -17.70 6.26 -8.21
CA GLY A 56 -18.78 6.93 -8.94
C GLY A 56 -18.58 6.77 -10.46
N ASN A 57 -19.30 5.86 -11.08
CA ASN A 57 -19.24 5.62 -12.53
C ASN A 57 -20.17 6.57 -13.31
N LYS A 58 -19.94 6.65 -14.62
CA LYS A 58 -20.66 7.49 -15.59
C LYS A 58 -20.36 8.98 -15.46
N ASN A 59 -19.13 9.34 -15.10
CA ASN A 59 -18.75 10.74 -14.89
C ASN A 59 -18.87 11.62 -16.16
N GLU A 60 -18.93 11.02 -17.34
CA GLU A 60 -19.20 11.69 -18.62
C GLU A 60 -20.62 12.26 -18.70
N MET A 61 -21.54 11.72 -17.90
CA MET A 61 -22.95 12.13 -17.86
C MET A 61 -23.20 13.24 -16.81
N GLU A 62 -22.26 14.17 -16.63
CA GLU A 62 -22.34 15.25 -15.61
C GLU A 62 -23.65 16.03 -15.67
N ARG A 63 -24.20 16.27 -16.87
CA ARG A 63 -25.48 16.99 -17.07
C ARG A 63 -26.68 16.26 -16.46
N TYR A 64 -26.58 14.95 -16.22
CA TYR A 64 -27.63 14.09 -15.66
C TYR A 64 -27.31 13.67 -14.22
N ARG A 65 -26.34 14.33 -13.57
CA ARG A 65 -25.90 14.00 -12.22
C ARG A 65 -27.07 14.09 -11.23
N GLN A 66 -27.25 13.02 -10.46
CA GLN A 66 -28.21 12.92 -9.35
C GLN A 66 -27.51 12.80 -7.98
N VAL A 67 -26.21 12.50 -7.97
CA VAL A 67 -25.40 12.31 -6.76
C VAL A 67 -24.24 13.29 -6.82
N SER A 68 -24.08 14.14 -5.81
CA SER A 68 -23.02 15.14 -5.82
C SER A 68 -21.65 14.49 -5.55
N LYS A 69 -20.58 15.12 -6.04
CA LYS A 69 -19.20 14.71 -5.70
C LYS A 69 -18.96 14.76 -4.19
N LEU A 70 -19.60 15.71 -3.50
CA LEU A 70 -19.53 15.85 -2.05
C LEU A 70 -20.15 14.65 -1.34
N ASP A 71 -21.28 14.14 -1.82
CA ASP A 71 -21.91 12.94 -1.25
C ASP A 71 -20.99 11.73 -1.38
N GLY A 72 -20.40 11.51 -2.56
CA GLY A 72 -19.43 10.44 -2.79
C GLY A 72 -18.21 10.54 -1.88
N ALA A 73 -17.63 11.73 -1.76
CA ALA A 73 -16.49 11.99 -0.88
C ALA A 73 -16.85 11.84 0.61
N ALA A 74 -18.03 12.27 1.02
CA ALA A 74 -18.53 12.12 2.39
C ALA A 74 -18.72 10.64 2.74
N LEU A 75 -19.25 9.83 1.80
CA LEU A 75 -19.37 8.39 1.98
C LEU A 75 -18.00 7.73 2.20
N ALA A 76 -17.03 8.06 1.35
CA ALA A 76 -15.67 7.55 1.50
C ALA A 76 -15.04 7.94 2.85
N LYS A 77 -15.20 9.19 3.27
CA LYS A 77 -14.74 9.67 4.57
C LYS A 77 -15.41 8.92 5.74
N GLN A 78 -16.71 8.64 5.63
CA GLN A 78 -17.46 7.93 6.66
C GLN A 78 -16.92 6.52 6.91
N TYR A 79 -16.51 5.82 5.85
CA TYR A 79 -16.00 4.45 5.93
C TYR A 79 -14.47 4.36 5.78
N ALA A 80 -13.75 5.48 5.92
CA ALA A 80 -12.29 5.56 5.80
C ALA A 80 -11.71 4.86 4.54
N CYS A 81 -12.38 5.03 3.39
CA CYS A 81 -11.99 4.45 2.11
C CYS A 81 -11.61 5.52 1.08
N SER A 82 -11.05 5.09 -0.06
CA SER A 82 -10.75 5.98 -1.19
C SER A 82 -11.99 6.22 -2.06
N TYR A 83 -12.01 7.36 -2.77
CA TYR A 83 -13.11 7.74 -3.67
C TYR A 83 -12.57 8.24 -5.01
N HIS A 84 -13.18 7.74 -6.09
CA HIS A 84 -12.90 8.18 -7.46
C HIS A 84 -14.20 8.27 -8.26
N GLU A 85 -14.23 9.16 -9.26
CA GLU A 85 -15.27 9.14 -10.29
C GLU A 85 -14.65 8.82 -11.64
N VAL A 86 -15.25 7.88 -12.37
CA VAL A 86 -14.71 7.37 -13.64
C VAL A 86 -15.80 7.30 -14.70
N SER A 87 -15.38 7.25 -15.97
CA SER A 87 -16.22 6.81 -17.07
C SER A 87 -15.76 5.45 -17.54
N ALA A 88 -16.55 4.40 -17.33
CA ALA A 88 -16.31 3.12 -17.98
C ALA A 88 -16.58 3.16 -19.50
N ALA A 89 -17.26 4.20 -19.99
CA ALA A 89 -17.54 4.42 -21.41
C ALA A 89 -16.51 5.32 -22.12
N GLY A 90 -15.63 5.95 -21.35
CA GLY A 90 -14.55 6.81 -21.84
C GLY A 90 -13.22 6.07 -21.99
N GLU A 91 -12.13 6.82 -21.86
CA GLU A 91 -10.78 6.28 -21.88
C GLU A 91 -10.52 5.42 -20.63
N TYR A 92 -9.72 4.37 -20.79
CA TYR A 92 -9.50 3.38 -19.73
C TYR A 92 -8.55 3.88 -18.62
N ASP A 93 -7.84 4.98 -18.82
CA ASP A 93 -6.76 5.45 -17.92
C ASP A 93 -7.25 5.70 -16.49
N ASP A 94 -8.40 6.35 -16.32
CA ASP A 94 -8.96 6.63 -15.00
C ASP A 94 -9.36 5.34 -14.27
N VAL A 95 -9.95 4.39 -15.00
CA VAL A 95 -10.32 3.08 -14.46
C VAL A 95 -9.05 2.31 -14.07
N ALA A 96 -8.05 2.24 -14.97
CA ALA A 96 -6.78 1.59 -14.71
C ALA A 96 -6.06 2.19 -13.51
N TYR A 97 -6.08 3.52 -13.37
CA TYR A 97 -5.51 4.22 -12.22
C TYR A 97 -6.14 3.74 -10.91
N VAL A 98 -7.47 3.66 -10.82
CA VAL A 98 -8.18 3.18 -9.61
C VAL A 98 -7.77 1.75 -9.26
N PHE A 99 -7.74 0.84 -10.25
CA PHE A 99 -7.31 -0.54 -10.02
C PHE A 99 -5.83 -0.62 -9.61
N HIS A 100 -4.95 0.16 -10.23
CA HIS A 100 -3.54 0.20 -9.88
C HIS A 100 -3.28 0.77 -8.47
N GLU A 101 -4.02 1.80 -8.05
CA GLU A 101 -3.98 2.33 -6.67
C GLU A 101 -4.46 1.26 -5.68
N THR A 102 -5.59 0.60 -5.98
CA THR A 102 -6.15 -0.46 -5.13
C THR A 102 -5.15 -1.60 -4.92
N VAL A 103 -4.54 -2.10 -6.01
CA VAL A 103 -3.53 -3.17 -5.92
C VAL A 103 -2.29 -2.74 -5.14
N ARG A 104 -1.88 -1.46 -5.26
CA ARG A 104 -0.77 -0.93 -4.46
C ARG A 104 -1.13 -0.88 -2.98
N GLU A 105 -2.35 -0.53 -2.63
CA GLU A 105 -2.80 -0.53 -1.24
C GLU A 105 -2.82 -1.94 -0.65
N ILE A 106 -3.36 -2.93 -1.37
CA ILE A 106 -3.32 -4.34 -0.96
C ILE A 106 -1.89 -4.78 -0.61
N LYS A 107 -0.92 -4.45 -1.46
CA LYS A 107 0.50 -4.81 -1.21
C LYS A 107 1.06 -4.14 0.04
N ARG A 108 0.74 -2.85 0.26
CA ARG A 108 1.15 -2.14 1.48
C ARG A 108 0.56 -2.79 2.74
N GLU A 109 -0.72 -3.16 2.71
CA GLU A 109 -1.39 -3.87 3.79
C GLU A 109 -0.72 -5.21 4.11
N GLN A 110 -0.40 -5.99 3.09
CA GLN A 110 0.30 -7.28 3.22
C GLN A 110 1.72 -7.12 3.79
N GLU A 111 2.47 -6.10 3.35
CA GLU A 111 3.80 -5.80 3.87
C GLU A 111 3.75 -5.36 5.34
N ARG A 112 2.73 -4.59 5.75
CA ARG A 112 2.51 -4.20 7.15
C ARG A 112 2.28 -5.40 8.08
N HIS A 113 1.67 -6.46 7.55
CA HIS A 113 1.35 -7.68 8.30
C HIS A 113 2.41 -8.79 8.10
N MET A 114 3.49 -8.52 7.36
CA MET A 114 4.60 -9.46 7.22
C MET A 114 5.42 -9.48 8.53
N PRO A 115 5.66 -10.65 9.15
CA PRO A 115 6.55 -10.73 10.29
C PRO A 115 7.96 -10.28 9.88
N LEU A 116 8.52 -9.30 10.59
CA LEU A 116 9.86 -8.78 10.33
C LEU A 116 10.88 -9.92 10.33
N LYS A 117 11.70 -10.03 9.28
CA LYS A 117 12.83 -10.95 9.28
C LYS A 117 13.87 -10.47 10.31
N PRO A 118 14.38 -11.34 11.20
CA PRO A 118 15.44 -10.96 12.12
C PRO A 118 16.66 -10.44 11.35
N LEU A 119 17.07 -9.21 11.63
CA LEU A 119 18.34 -8.69 11.15
C LEU A 119 19.45 -9.35 11.98
N PHE A 120 20.15 -10.33 11.41
CA PHE A 120 21.37 -10.84 12.02
C PHE A 120 22.48 -9.80 11.87
N ILE A 121 22.76 -9.05 12.94
CA ILE A 121 23.97 -8.24 13.04
C ILE A 121 25.12 -9.23 13.30
N SER A 122 25.93 -9.48 12.27
CA SER A 122 27.20 -10.18 12.47
C SER A 122 28.20 -9.19 13.06
N GLU A 123 28.67 -9.42 14.28
CA GLU A 123 29.84 -8.72 14.82
C GLU A 123 31.06 -9.13 13.99
N GLU A 124 31.63 -8.19 13.24
CA GLU A 124 32.98 -8.36 12.68
C GLU A 124 33.99 -8.40 13.84
N LYS A 125 34.40 -9.61 14.21
CA LYS A 125 35.47 -9.85 15.17
C LYS A 125 36.80 -9.35 14.60
N SER A 126 37.22 -8.15 14.97
CA SER A 126 38.60 -7.70 14.73
C SER A 126 39.58 -8.62 15.46
N MET A 127 40.39 -9.35 14.69
CA MET A 127 41.51 -10.13 15.21
C MET A 127 42.62 -9.19 15.67
N ASN A 128 42.97 -9.28 16.95
CA ASN A 128 44.21 -8.75 17.50
C ASN A 128 45.39 -9.56 16.93
N SER A 129 46.37 -8.89 16.33
CA SER A 129 47.75 -9.39 16.25
C SER A 129 48.68 -8.43 16.97
N SER A 130 49.09 -8.85 18.15
CA SER A 130 50.14 -8.30 19.00
C SER A 130 51.53 -8.41 18.35
N ILE A 131 52.30 -7.32 18.35
CA ILE A 131 53.78 -7.37 18.34
C ILE A 131 54.30 -6.25 19.28
N SER A 132 55.04 -6.65 20.31
CA SER A 132 55.86 -5.79 21.18
C SER A 132 57.36 -6.01 20.83
N PRO A 133 58.33 -5.36 21.51
CA PRO A 133 58.88 -4.01 21.30
C PRO A 133 60.38 -4.04 20.89
N ASN A 134 60.99 -2.91 20.48
CA ASN A 134 62.38 -2.52 20.87
C ASN A 134 62.87 -1.14 20.33
N ILE A 135 63.05 -0.18 21.26
CA ILE A 135 64.23 0.66 21.60
C ILE A 135 65.16 1.22 20.47
N THR A 136 65.23 2.56 20.22
CA THR A 136 66.20 3.58 20.74
C THR A 136 66.24 4.92 19.94
N SER A 137 65.97 6.02 20.66
CA SER A 137 66.54 7.40 20.70
C SER A 137 66.66 8.41 19.50
N LYS A 138 66.31 9.67 19.87
CA LYS A 138 66.54 11.03 19.26
C LYS A 138 65.51 11.45 18.17
N ASP A 139 64.90 12.65 18.11
CA ASP A 139 65.19 13.99 18.66
C ASP A 139 63.91 14.88 18.65
N ARG A 140 63.99 15.99 19.40
CA ARG A 140 63.17 17.21 19.67
C ARG A 140 61.95 17.68 18.82
N THR A 141 60.98 18.21 19.61
CA THR A 141 60.10 19.45 19.48
C THR A 141 58.73 19.48 18.76
N ARG A 142 57.65 19.67 19.57
CA ARG A 142 56.54 20.69 19.57
C ARG A 142 55.76 20.97 18.24
N ILE A 143 54.42 21.06 18.08
CA ILE A 143 53.20 21.39 18.88
C ILE A 143 51.91 20.98 18.09
N GLY A 144 50.89 20.43 18.77
CA GLY A 144 49.46 20.84 18.81
C GLY A 144 48.47 20.82 17.61
N THR A 145 47.44 19.95 17.75
CA THR A 145 45.98 20.10 17.48
C THR A 145 45.34 19.77 16.09
N SER A 146 44.34 18.87 16.16
CA SER A 146 43.36 18.31 15.18
C SER A 146 42.16 19.25 14.88
N PRO A 147 41.09 18.96 14.03
CA PRO A 147 40.53 17.64 13.57
C PRO A 147 39.82 17.49 12.17
N LYS A 148 39.55 16.20 11.76
CA LYS A 148 38.40 15.54 11.02
C LYS A 148 37.90 16.10 9.65
N ALA A 149 37.32 15.40 8.65
CA ALA A 149 37.01 14.02 8.17
C ALA A 149 36.38 14.17 6.73
N PRO A 150 35.66 13.20 6.11
CA PRO A 150 36.11 12.05 5.30
C PRO A 150 35.76 12.11 3.78
N LYS A 151 36.31 11.17 2.97
CA LYS A 151 36.00 10.95 1.54
C LYS A 151 35.10 9.70 1.32
N VAL A 152 34.16 9.83 0.37
CA VAL A 152 33.11 8.89 -0.07
C VAL A 152 33.66 7.73 -0.92
N LEU A 153 33.03 6.54 -0.86
CA LEU A 153 33.23 5.41 -1.80
C LEU A 153 31.86 4.79 -2.23
N PRO A 154 31.71 4.20 -3.44
CA PRO A 154 30.43 4.05 -4.12
C PRO A 154 29.84 2.62 -4.19
N LYS A 155 28.60 2.63 -4.72
CA LYS A 155 27.60 1.58 -5.00
C LYS A 155 28.10 0.23 -5.55
N ARG A 156 27.37 -0.84 -5.23
CA ARG A 156 27.25 -2.04 -6.07
C ARG A 156 25.80 -2.52 -6.22
N THR A 157 25.57 -3.01 -7.44
CA THR A 157 24.36 -3.39 -8.16
C THR A 157 23.65 -4.63 -7.60
N VAL A 158 22.31 -4.63 -7.60
CA VAL A 158 21.47 -5.76 -7.16
C VAL A 158 21.04 -6.58 -8.39
N HIS A 159 21.27 -7.90 -8.33
CA HIS A 159 20.82 -8.85 -9.34
C HIS A 159 19.34 -9.22 -9.18
N SER A 160 18.70 -9.35 -10.35
CA SER A 160 17.32 -9.77 -10.65
C SER A 160 16.82 -10.99 -9.84
N PHE A 161 15.59 -10.89 -9.31
CA PHE A 161 14.80 -12.02 -8.84
C PHE A 161 13.51 -12.15 -9.65
N LYS A 162 13.29 -13.36 -10.19
CA LYS A 162 12.14 -13.74 -11.02
C LYS A 162 10.91 -14.05 -10.14
N PHE A 163 9.77 -13.48 -10.50
CA PHE A 163 8.46 -13.78 -9.87
C PHE A 163 7.83 -15.03 -10.49
N PHE A 164 7.25 -15.88 -9.64
CA PHE A 164 6.46 -17.04 -10.01
C PHE A 164 5.06 -16.61 -10.48
N ASN A 165 4.72 -17.05 -11.70
CA ASN A 165 3.38 -16.98 -12.28
C ASN A 165 2.43 -17.97 -11.58
N LYS A 166 1.30 -17.49 -11.04
CA LYS A 166 0.07 -18.29 -10.92
C LYS A 166 -1.18 -17.42 -11.14
N GLY A 167 -1.67 -17.50 -12.39
CA GLY A 167 -3.08 -17.68 -12.75
C GLY A 167 -4.11 -16.67 -12.24
N PHE A 168 -4.34 -15.62 -13.02
CA PHE A 168 -5.57 -14.82 -12.99
C PHE A 168 -6.71 -15.65 -13.62
N LYS A 169 -7.84 -15.83 -12.92
CA LYS A 169 -9.07 -16.39 -13.48
C LYS A 169 -10.19 -15.38 -13.30
N ILE A 170 -10.86 -15.07 -14.40
CA ILE A 170 -12.03 -14.20 -14.47
C ILE A 170 -13.24 -15.14 -14.59
N PHE A 171 -14.22 -15.01 -13.70
CA PHE A 171 -15.56 -15.59 -13.84
C PHE A 171 -16.56 -14.45 -14.00
#